data_AF-A0A2E3MJM5-F1
#
_entry.id   AF-A0A2E3MJM5-F1
#
_cell.length_a   1.000
_cell.length_b   1.000
_cell.length_c   1.000
_cell.angle_alpha   90.00
_cell.angle_beta   90.00
_cell.angle_gamma   90.00
#
_symmetry.space_group_name_H-M   'P 1'
#
loop_
_entity.id
_entity.type
_entity.pdbx_description
1 polymer ?
#
loop_
_entity_poly.entity_id
_entity_poly.type
_entity_poly.pdbx_seq_one_letter_code
_entity_poly.pdbx_strand_id
1 'polypeptide(L)'
;MQDLLDLMTELREQCHWTREQDFKSIIPYTIEEAYEVAAAIEENNMPELQKELGDLLYQIVFYCEMAREAGDFDFADIVESLLAKNRDRNPDFSKITTAEEVVKLWETAKTKALAAKDSVVADLPKALPALVRAEKIQRRVATVGFEWPTIEPIFAKLQEEITELQHELDNGSERDRIEDEVGDLLFTCVNIARHLNIDAERALQRSNQKFIKRFRYIEDSLKDADKDIHSTSLEDMETLWQAAKEHSNR
;
A
#
# COMPACT_ATOMS: atom_id res chain seq x y z
N MET A 1 9.63 -25.88 6.91
CA MET A 1 8.46 -25.29 7.58
C MET A 1 8.48 -25.62 9.05
N GLN A 2 8.48 -26.91 9.44
CA GLN A 2 8.60 -27.29 10.85
C GLN A 2 9.81 -26.64 11.54
N ASP A 3 10.99 -26.69 10.90
CA ASP A 3 12.20 -26.06 11.43
C ASP A 3 12.05 -24.55 11.74
N LEU A 4 11.22 -23.83 10.97
CA LEU A 4 10.97 -22.41 11.18
C LEU A 4 10.02 -22.15 12.36
N LEU A 5 9.01 -23.01 12.54
CA LEU A 5 8.10 -22.95 13.68
C LEU A 5 8.85 -23.28 14.98
N ASP A 6 9.69 -24.33 14.94
CA ASP A 6 10.51 -24.76 16.07
C ASP A 6 11.52 -23.66 16.45
N LEU A 7 12.17 -23.05 15.45
CA LEU A 7 13.06 -21.91 15.67
C LEU A 7 12.33 -20.73 16.34
N MET A 8 11.11 -20.39 15.89
CA MET A 8 10.36 -19.28 16.49
C MET A 8 9.98 -19.58 17.95
N THR A 9 9.59 -20.82 18.24
CA THR A 9 9.34 -21.30 19.60
C THR A 9 10.59 -21.10 20.46
N GLU A 10 11.74 -21.59 19.99
CA GLU A 10 13.02 -21.45 20.68
C GLU A 10 13.39 -19.98 20.92
N LEU A 11 13.20 -19.13 19.90
CA LEU A 11 13.48 -17.71 20.00
C LEU A 11 12.59 -17.03 21.03
N ARG A 12 11.28 -17.28 21.07
CA ARG A 12 10.40 -16.69 22.10
C ARG A 12 10.70 -17.23 23.50
N GLU A 13 11.17 -18.47 23.61
CA GLU A 13 11.61 -19.06 24.88
C GLU A 13 12.96 -18.55 25.37
N GLN A 14 13.91 -18.23 24.50
CA GLN A 14 15.30 -17.94 24.89
C GLN A 14 15.73 -16.49 24.69
N CYS A 15 15.20 -15.78 23.68
CA CYS A 15 15.58 -14.41 23.37
C CYS A 15 14.63 -13.41 24.05
N HIS A 16 15.20 -12.44 24.77
CA HIS A 16 14.45 -11.43 25.50
C HIS A 16 13.60 -10.55 24.57
N TRP A 17 14.18 -10.12 23.45
CA TRP A 17 13.49 -9.21 22.53
C TRP A 17 12.26 -9.86 21.92
N THR A 18 12.37 -11.09 21.41
CA THR A 18 11.26 -11.82 20.78
C THR A 18 10.15 -12.12 21.78
N ARG A 19 10.50 -12.45 23.03
CA ARG A 19 9.53 -12.71 24.12
C ARG A 19 8.72 -11.48 24.50
N GLU A 20 9.32 -10.30 24.46
CA GLU A 20 8.67 -9.03 24.80
C GLU A 20 7.73 -8.50 23.71
N GLN A 21 7.80 -9.04 22.48
CA GLN A 21 6.93 -8.61 21.39
C GLN A 21 5.48 -9.08 21.60
N ASP A 22 4.55 -8.26 21.14
CA ASP A 22 3.12 -8.54 21.06
C ASP A 22 2.58 -8.34 19.63
N PHE A 23 1.31 -8.65 19.40
CA PHE A 23 0.70 -8.51 18.08
C PHE A 23 0.83 -7.10 17.49
N LYS A 24 0.79 -6.05 18.32
CA LYS A 24 0.86 -4.65 17.85
C LYS A 24 2.28 -4.24 17.53
N SER A 25 3.26 -4.68 18.32
CA SER A 25 4.66 -4.33 18.12
C SER A 25 5.23 -4.94 16.82
N ILE A 26 4.66 -6.05 16.35
CA ILE A 26 5.06 -6.71 15.08
C ILE A 26 4.43 -6.07 13.82
N ILE A 27 3.34 -5.29 13.96
CA ILE A 27 2.66 -4.62 12.82
C ILE A 27 3.62 -3.81 11.94
N PRO A 28 4.45 -2.88 12.46
CA PRO A 28 5.32 -2.06 11.62
C PRO A 28 6.26 -2.91 10.76
N TYR A 29 6.89 -3.93 11.35
CA TYR A 29 7.77 -4.85 10.63
C TYR A 29 7.04 -5.60 9.53
N THR A 30 5.82 -6.10 9.80
CA THR A 30 5.02 -6.79 8.78
C THR A 30 4.68 -5.91 7.58
N ILE A 31 4.40 -4.62 7.83
CA ILE A 31 4.13 -3.66 6.76
C ILE A 31 5.41 -3.34 5.99
N GLU A 32 6.53 -3.18 6.69
CA GLU A 32 7.86 -2.95 6.10
C GLU A 32 8.25 -4.09 5.15
N GLU A 33 8.23 -5.35 5.60
CA GLU A 33 8.58 -6.50 4.75
C GLU A 33 7.66 -6.62 3.53
N ALA A 34 6.38 -6.29 3.68
CA ALA A 34 5.44 -6.30 2.54
C ALA A 34 5.80 -5.24 1.47
N TYR A 35 6.35 -4.09 1.89
CA TYR A 35 6.84 -3.07 0.98
C TYR A 35 8.21 -3.43 0.40
N GLU A 36 9.10 -4.08 1.14
CA GLU A 36 10.38 -4.58 0.62
C GLU A 36 10.17 -5.67 -0.44
N VAL A 37 9.22 -6.59 -0.22
CA VAL A 37 8.75 -7.53 -1.27
C VAL A 37 8.29 -6.78 -2.53
N ALA A 38 7.49 -5.72 -2.36
CA ALA A 38 7.02 -4.93 -3.49
C ALA A 38 8.19 -4.24 -4.22
N ALA A 39 9.13 -3.65 -3.48
CA ALA A 39 10.33 -3.00 -4.03
C ALA A 39 11.19 -3.98 -4.83
N ALA A 40 11.47 -5.17 -4.28
CA ALA A 40 12.24 -6.21 -4.95
C ALA A 40 11.59 -6.66 -6.28
N ILE A 41 10.26 -6.75 -6.32
CA ILE A 41 9.51 -7.04 -7.57
C ILE A 41 9.68 -5.89 -8.57
N GLU A 42 9.52 -4.64 -8.15
CA GLU A 42 9.66 -3.48 -9.05
C GLU A 42 11.07 -3.36 -9.65
N GLU A 43 12.08 -3.76 -8.89
CA GLU A 43 13.48 -3.77 -9.33
C GLU A 43 13.87 -5.03 -10.12
N ASN A 44 12.95 -6.01 -10.29
CA ASN A 44 13.23 -7.32 -10.87
C ASN A 44 14.39 -8.06 -10.16
N ASN A 45 14.58 -7.80 -8.88
CA ASN A 45 15.66 -8.36 -8.07
C ASN A 45 15.21 -9.68 -7.43
N MET A 46 15.35 -10.78 -8.17
CA MET A 46 14.91 -12.10 -7.71
C MET A 46 15.59 -12.60 -6.42
N PRO A 47 16.91 -12.39 -6.23
CA PRO A 47 17.56 -12.72 -4.96
C PRO A 47 16.96 -11.96 -3.76
N GLU A 48 16.74 -10.65 -3.90
CA GLU A 48 16.13 -9.86 -2.82
C GLU A 48 14.69 -10.31 -2.58
N LEU A 49 13.91 -10.53 -3.65
CA LEU A 49 12.53 -11.01 -3.53
C LEU A 49 12.45 -12.32 -2.74
N GLN A 50 13.39 -13.25 -2.96
CA GLN A 50 13.42 -14.50 -2.19
C GLN A 50 13.68 -14.25 -0.69
N LYS A 51 14.56 -13.30 -0.37
CA LYS A 51 14.88 -12.90 1.00
C LYS A 51 13.67 -12.24 1.67
N GLU A 52 13.08 -11.23 1.04
CA GLU A 52 11.95 -10.47 1.59
C GLU A 52 10.68 -11.33 1.76
N LEU A 53 10.44 -12.30 0.86
CA LEU A 53 9.37 -13.27 1.05
C LEU A 53 9.61 -14.17 2.27
N GLY A 54 10.87 -14.47 2.58
CA GLY A 54 11.28 -15.18 3.78
C GLY A 54 11.03 -14.36 5.04
N ASP A 55 11.42 -13.09 5.03
CA ASP A 55 11.23 -12.16 6.15
C ASP A 55 9.73 -11.90 6.41
N LEU A 56 8.93 -11.72 5.36
CA LEU A 56 7.47 -11.65 5.49
C LEU A 56 6.85 -12.94 6.05
N LEU A 57 7.34 -14.12 5.61
CA LEU A 57 6.90 -15.39 6.17
C LEU A 57 7.29 -15.53 7.65
N TYR A 58 8.47 -15.03 8.03
CA TYR A 58 8.94 -15.00 9.41
C TYR A 58 7.98 -14.19 10.30
N GLN A 59 7.49 -13.03 9.83
CA GLN A 59 6.47 -12.26 10.57
C GLN A 59 5.16 -13.04 10.76
N ILE A 60 4.70 -13.78 9.74
CA ILE A 60 3.51 -14.65 9.84
C ILE A 60 3.72 -15.71 10.91
N VAL A 61 4.87 -16.38 10.92
CA VAL A 61 5.21 -17.39 11.92
C VAL A 61 5.27 -16.79 13.33
N PHE A 62 5.80 -15.57 13.46
CA PHE A 62 5.81 -14.85 14.74
C PHE A 62 4.40 -14.68 15.31
N TYR A 63 3.44 -14.25 14.48
CA TYR A 63 2.04 -14.14 14.90
C TYR A 63 1.42 -15.49 15.29
N CYS A 64 1.75 -16.56 14.56
CA CYS A 64 1.28 -17.90 14.87
C CYS A 64 1.76 -18.35 16.26
N GLU A 65 3.02 -18.09 16.57
CA GLU A 65 3.59 -18.49 17.86
C GLU A 65 2.96 -17.71 19.02
N MET A 66 2.77 -16.39 18.88
CA MET A 66 2.06 -15.58 19.89
C MET A 66 0.60 -16.03 20.08
N ALA A 67 -0.10 -16.38 19.01
CA ALA A 67 -1.47 -16.89 19.08
C ALA A 67 -1.54 -18.28 19.73
N ARG A 68 -0.55 -19.14 19.45
CA ARG A 68 -0.40 -20.44 20.08
C ARG A 68 -0.14 -20.32 21.58
N GLU A 69 0.75 -19.41 22.00
CA GLU A 69 1.02 -19.08 23.41
C GLU A 69 -0.24 -18.59 24.13
N ALA A 70 -1.09 -17.83 23.44
CA ALA A 70 -2.37 -17.36 23.96
C ALA A 70 -3.48 -18.45 23.98
N GLY A 71 -3.26 -19.59 23.31
CA GLY A 71 -4.25 -20.66 23.18
C GLY A 71 -5.37 -20.36 22.18
N ASP A 72 -5.16 -19.42 21.26
CA ASP A 72 -6.18 -18.96 20.31
C ASP A 72 -6.20 -19.80 19.02
N PHE A 73 -5.10 -19.81 18.27
CA PHE A 73 -4.93 -20.56 17.02
C PHE A 73 -3.45 -20.80 16.73
N ASP A 74 -3.15 -21.73 15.83
CA ASP A 74 -1.80 -21.99 15.34
C ASP A 74 -1.68 -21.87 13.81
N PHE A 75 -0.50 -22.23 13.27
CA PHE A 75 -0.24 -22.16 11.83
C PHE A 75 -1.15 -23.10 11.02
N ALA A 76 -1.51 -24.27 11.55
CA ALA A 76 -2.38 -25.22 10.86
C ALA A 76 -3.80 -24.66 10.71
N ASP A 77 -4.31 -23.99 11.75
CA ASP A 77 -5.62 -23.32 11.71
C ASP A 77 -5.67 -22.23 10.62
N ILE A 78 -4.59 -21.45 10.46
CA ILE A 78 -4.47 -20.45 9.38
C ILE A 78 -4.57 -21.12 8.01
N VAL A 79 -3.81 -22.20 7.80
CA VAL A 79 -3.81 -22.94 6.53
C VAL A 79 -5.18 -23.54 6.24
N GLU A 80 -5.85 -24.12 7.25
CA GLU A 80 -7.20 -24.67 7.08
C GLU A 80 -8.20 -23.59 6.68
N SER A 81 -8.20 -22.45 7.38
CA SER A 81 -9.05 -21.30 7.07
C SER A 81 -8.79 -20.76 5.65
N LEU A 82 -7.52 -20.65 5.25
CA LEU A 82 -7.12 -20.24 3.90
C LEU A 82 -7.63 -21.22 2.83
N LEU A 83 -7.48 -22.52 3.06
CA LEU A 83 -7.92 -23.57 2.13
C LEU A 83 -9.44 -23.60 2.01
N ALA A 84 -10.17 -23.54 3.12
CA ALA A 84 -11.63 -23.48 3.15
C ALA A 84 -12.14 -22.26 2.37
N LYS A 85 -11.55 -21.09 2.63
CA LYS A 85 -11.90 -19.82 1.95
C LYS A 85 -11.61 -19.87 0.45
N ASN A 86 -10.49 -20.45 0.02
CA ASN A 86 -10.18 -20.56 -1.41
C ASN A 86 -11.11 -21.55 -2.13
N ARG A 87 -11.46 -22.67 -1.49
CA ARG A 87 -12.43 -23.63 -2.03
C ARG A 87 -13.84 -23.03 -2.14
N ASP A 88 -14.28 -22.28 -1.13
CA ASP A 88 -15.58 -21.60 -1.14
C ASP A 88 -15.66 -20.57 -2.28
N ARG A 89 -14.60 -19.79 -2.47
CA ARG A 89 -14.54 -18.74 -3.51
C ARG A 89 -14.38 -19.27 -4.93
N ASN A 90 -13.86 -20.49 -5.09
CA ASN A 90 -13.62 -21.14 -6.39
C ASN A 90 -13.90 -22.65 -6.28
N PRO A 91 -15.18 -23.06 -6.29
CA PRO A 91 -15.56 -24.44 -5.97
C PRO A 91 -15.16 -25.49 -7.02
N ASP A 92 -14.76 -25.07 -8.24
CA ASP A 92 -14.30 -26.00 -9.28
C ASP A 92 -13.24 -25.36 -10.20
N PHE A 93 -11.96 -25.51 -9.84
CA PHE A 93 -10.84 -25.05 -10.65
C PHE A 93 -10.78 -25.71 -12.05
N SER A 94 -11.46 -26.84 -12.26
CA SER A 94 -11.43 -27.58 -13.53
C SER A 94 -12.36 -27.03 -14.61
N LYS A 95 -13.30 -26.14 -14.23
CA LYS A 95 -14.31 -25.58 -15.14
C LYS A 95 -14.06 -24.13 -15.54
N ILE A 96 -13.03 -23.49 -15.01
CA ILE A 96 -12.69 -22.10 -15.31
C ILE A 96 -11.62 -22.08 -16.39
N THR A 97 -11.87 -21.38 -17.49
CA THR A 97 -11.01 -21.43 -18.68
C THR A 97 -10.23 -20.15 -18.92
N THR A 98 -10.57 -19.06 -18.22
CA THR A 98 -9.93 -17.75 -18.40
C THR A 98 -9.63 -17.06 -17.07
N ALA A 99 -8.59 -16.21 -17.04
CA ALA A 99 -8.23 -15.42 -15.85
C ALA A 99 -9.34 -14.42 -15.45
N GLU A 100 -10.07 -13.87 -16.42
CA GLU A 100 -11.18 -12.93 -16.20
C GLU A 100 -12.36 -13.58 -15.48
N GLU A 101 -12.69 -14.84 -15.84
CA GLU A 101 -13.71 -15.63 -15.13
C GLU A 101 -13.33 -15.86 -13.66
N VAL A 102 -12.05 -16.15 -13.38
CA VAL A 102 -11.54 -16.31 -12.00
C VAL A 102 -11.71 -15.01 -11.22
N VAL A 103 -11.28 -13.87 -11.77
CA VAL A 103 -11.38 -12.56 -11.11
C VAL A 103 -12.84 -12.24 -10.79
N LYS A 104 -13.75 -12.44 -11.74
CA LYS A 104 -15.18 -12.16 -11.55
C LYS A 104 -15.83 -13.05 -10.50
N LEU A 105 -15.49 -14.34 -10.47
CA LEU A 105 -15.94 -15.27 -9.41
C LEU A 105 -15.42 -14.83 -8.04
N TRP A 106 -14.15 -14.45 -7.97
CA TRP A 106 -13.50 -14.01 -6.73
C TRP A 106 -14.11 -12.71 -6.19
N GLU A 107 -14.38 -11.73 -7.07
CA GLU A 107 -15.08 -10.49 -6.71
C GLU A 107 -16.52 -10.77 -6.27
N THR A 108 -17.26 -11.62 -6.99
CA THR A 108 -18.65 -11.97 -6.65
C THR A 108 -18.74 -12.66 -5.27
N ALA A 109 -17.84 -13.59 -4.99
CA ALA A 109 -17.79 -14.28 -3.69
C ALA A 109 -17.39 -13.32 -2.56
N LYS A 110 -16.49 -12.37 -2.83
CA LYS A 110 -16.11 -11.31 -1.89
C LYS A 110 -17.28 -10.37 -1.60
N THR A 111 -18.06 -9.99 -2.60
CA THR A 111 -19.26 -9.14 -2.44
C THR A 111 -20.37 -9.86 -1.68
N LYS A 112 -20.60 -11.16 -1.94
CA LYS A 112 -21.56 -11.97 -1.16
C LYS A 112 -21.20 -12.06 0.32
N ALA A 113 -19.92 -12.24 0.65
CA ALA A 113 -19.44 -12.25 2.04
C ALA A 113 -19.60 -10.88 2.73
N LEU A 114 -19.58 -9.79 1.97
CA LEU A 114 -19.77 -8.42 2.46
C LEU A 114 -21.26 -8.04 2.60
N ALA A 115 -22.14 -8.59 1.76
CA ALA A 115 -23.58 -8.32 1.78
C ALA A 115 -24.32 -8.82 3.04
N ALA A 116 -23.67 -9.67 3.84
CA ALA A 116 -24.18 -10.15 5.13
C ALA A 116 -24.02 -9.13 6.28
N LYS A 117 -23.59 -7.89 5.99
CA LYS A 117 -23.26 -6.87 6.99
C LYS A 117 -23.96 -5.55 6.68
N ASP A 118 -24.42 -4.85 7.73
CA ASP A 118 -25.30 -3.68 7.67
C ASP A 118 -24.69 -2.40 7.04
N SER A 119 -23.48 -2.45 6.47
CA SER A 119 -22.83 -1.28 5.86
C SER A 119 -21.87 -1.64 4.73
N VAL A 120 -21.98 -0.90 3.63
CA VAL A 120 -21.11 -1.01 2.44
C VAL A 120 -19.65 -0.68 2.76
N VAL A 121 -19.37 0.16 3.78
CA VAL A 121 -18.02 0.69 4.07
C VAL A 121 -17.45 0.31 5.45
N ALA A 122 -18.24 -0.27 6.37
CA ALA A 122 -17.83 -0.47 7.77
C ALA A 122 -16.60 -1.38 7.99
N ASP A 123 -16.34 -2.28 7.05
CA ASP A 123 -15.34 -3.36 7.19
C ASP A 123 -13.96 -3.07 6.58
N LEU A 124 -13.55 -1.81 6.44
CA LEU A 124 -12.20 -1.53 5.96
C LEU A 124 -11.21 -1.53 7.13
N PRO A 125 -10.15 -2.34 7.09
CA PRO A 125 -9.14 -2.34 8.13
C PRO A 125 -8.59 -0.92 8.31
N LYS A 126 -8.63 -0.43 9.56
CA LYS A 126 -8.19 0.94 9.86
C LYS A 126 -6.69 1.14 9.63
N ALA A 127 -5.91 0.06 9.71
CA ALA A 127 -4.47 0.04 9.55
C ALA A 127 -3.98 0.07 8.09
N LEU A 128 -4.88 0.18 7.10
CA LEU A 128 -4.45 0.33 5.71
C LEU A 128 -3.82 1.71 5.48
N PRO A 129 -2.79 1.80 4.61
CA PRO A 129 -2.34 3.08 4.07
C PRO A 129 -3.50 3.89 3.51
N ALA A 130 -3.44 5.22 3.67
CA ALA A 130 -4.55 6.10 3.37
C ALA A 130 -5.02 5.98 1.91
N LEU A 131 -4.11 5.90 0.94
CA LEU A 131 -4.45 5.78 -0.49
C LEU A 131 -5.11 4.43 -0.80
N VAL A 132 -4.56 3.34 -0.28
CA VAL A 132 -5.15 1.99 -0.41
C VAL A 132 -6.54 1.94 0.21
N ARG A 133 -6.73 2.59 1.36
CA ARG A 133 -8.02 2.67 2.04
C ARG A 133 -9.02 3.47 1.22
N ALA A 134 -8.64 4.65 0.71
CA ALA A 134 -9.47 5.49 -0.14
C ALA A 134 -9.91 4.74 -1.41
N GLU A 135 -8.99 4.04 -2.09
CA GLU A 135 -9.32 3.26 -3.28
C GLU A 135 -10.34 2.16 -2.96
N LYS A 136 -10.17 1.46 -1.83
CA LYS A 136 -11.12 0.44 -1.39
C LYS A 136 -12.49 1.02 -1.02
N ILE A 137 -12.56 2.19 -0.38
CA ILE A 137 -13.82 2.90 -0.13
C ILE A 137 -14.52 3.14 -1.45
N GLN A 138 -13.81 3.75 -2.41
CA GLN A 138 -14.35 4.12 -3.73
C GLN A 138 -14.82 2.90 -4.53
N ARG A 139 -14.04 1.82 -4.56
CA ARG A 139 -14.47 0.55 -5.19
C ARG A 139 -15.73 -0.02 -4.55
N ARG A 140 -15.88 0.09 -3.23
CA ARG A 140 -17.10 -0.41 -2.56
C ARG A 140 -18.32 0.43 -2.89
N VAL A 141 -18.23 1.76 -2.83
CA VAL A 141 -19.38 2.62 -3.17
C VAL A 141 -19.75 2.51 -4.66
N ALA A 142 -18.78 2.26 -5.54
CA ALA A 142 -19.05 1.97 -6.96
C ALA A 142 -19.94 0.72 -7.15
N THR A 143 -19.82 -0.31 -6.30
CA THR A 143 -20.65 -1.53 -6.39
C THR A 143 -22.15 -1.28 -6.18
N VAL A 144 -22.53 -0.18 -5.53
CA VAL A 144 -23.93 0.26 -5.36
C VAL A 144 -24.33 1.36 -6.36
N GLY A 145 -23.50 1.59 -7.38
CA GLY A 145 -23.75 2.57 -8.45
C GLY A 145 -23.28 3.99 -8.14
N PHE A 146 -22.53 4.22 -7.06
CA PHE A 146 -21.95 5.52 -6.75
C PHE A 146 -20.61 5.69 -7.50
N GLU A 147 -20.69 5.87 -8.81
CA GLU A 147 -19.54 6.01 -9.71
C GLU A 147 -19.90 6.88 -10.92
N TRP A 148 -18.96 7.71 -11.37
CA TRP A 148 -19.09 8.45 -12.63
C TRP A 148 -18.80 7.55 -13.83
N PRO A 149 -19.60 7.63 -14.91
CA PRO A 149 -19.43 6.77 -16.08
C PRO A 149 -18.24 7.16 -16.95
N THR A 150 -17.73 8.38 -16.80
CA THR A 150 -16.59 8.90 -17.55
C THR A 150 -15.66 9.70 -16.63
N ILE A 151 -14.46 10.00 -17.11
CA ILE A 151 -13.40 10.61 -16.29
C ILE A 151 -13.52 12.14 -16.19
N GLU A 152 -14.18 12.79 -17.15
CA GLU A 152 -14.28 14.25 -17.24
C GLU A 152 -14.93 14.88 -15.99
N PRO A 153 -16.04 14.34 -15.43
CA PRO A 153 -16.59 14.83 -14.17
C PRO A 153 -15.62 14.74 -12.99
N ILE A 154 -14.72 13.76 -12.99
CA ILE A 154 -13.74 13.56 -11.91
C ILE A 154 -12.66 14.64 -11.97
N PHE A 155 -12.20 15.02 -13.18
CA PHE A 155 -11.30 16.15 -13.36
C PHE A 155 -11.96 17.50 -13.03
N ALA A 156 -13.25 17.65 -13.34
CA ALA A 156 -14.00 18.83 -12.91
C ALA A 156 -14.07 18.92 -11.38
N LYS A 157 -14.32 17.79 -10.69
CA LYS A 157 -14.29 17.73 -9.23
C LYS A 157 -12.89 18.03 -8.68
N LEU A 158 -11.82 17.52 -9.29
CA LEU A 158 -10.44 17.88 -8.88
C LEU A 158 -10.20 19.39 -8.95
N GLN A 159 -10.71 20.06 -9.99
CA GLN A 159 -10.58 21.51 -10.11
C GLN A 159 -11.41 22.27 -9.08
N GLU A 160 -12.57 21.72 -8.69
CA GLU A 160 -13.39 22.21 -7.58
C GLU A 160 -12.62 22.12 -6.25
N GLU A 161 -12.06 20.96 -5.88
CA GLU A 161 -11.26 20.78 -4.65
C GLU A 161 -10.05 21.74 -4.59
N ILE A 162 -9.39 21.99 -5.73
CA ILE A 162 -8.29 22.96 -5.81
C ILE A 162 -8.79 24.38 -5.50
N THR A 163 -10.00 24.72 -5.96
CA THR A 163 -10.61 26.03 -5.75
C THR A 163 -11.06 26.21 -4.30
N GLU A 164 -11.62 25.16 -3.70
CA GLU A 164 -12.03 25.15 -2.28
C GLU A 164 -10.81 25.29 -1.37
N LEU A 165 -9.72 24.55 -1.61
CA LEU A 165 -8.47 24.72 -0.89
C LEU A 165 -7.89 26.15 -1.02
N GLN A 166 -7.91 26.74 -2.21
CA GLN A 166 -7.47 28.12 -2.43
C GLN A 166 -8.34 29.12 -1.65
N HIS A 167 -9.65 28.92 -1.64
CA HIS A 167 -10.59 29.75 -0.90
C HIS A 167 -10.32 29.72 0.61
N GLU A 168 -10.08 28.54 1.19
CA GLU A 168 -9.76 28.42 2.62
C GLU A 168 -8.43 29.10 2.98
N LEU A 169 -7.43 29.04 2.09
CA LEU A 169 -6.15 29.73 2.26
C LEU A 169 -6.29 31.26 2.19
N ASP A 170 -7.01 31.77 1.19
CA ASP A 170 -7.18 33.22 0.97
C ASP A 170 -8.00 33.89 2.10
N ASN A 171 -8.91 33.15 2.72
CA ASN A 171 -9.71 33.64 3.84
C ASN A 171 -9.05 33.46 5.21
N GLY A 172 -7.88 32.82 5.27
CA GLY A 172 -7.17 32.56 6.52
C GLY A 172 -7.96 31.63 7.46
N SER A 173 -8.61 30.62 6.88
CA SER A 173 -9.39 29.64 7.62
C SER A 173 -8.56 28.86 8.65
N GLU A 174 -9.27 28.24 9.59
CA GLU A 174 -8.67 27.36 10.59
C GLU A 174 -7.97 26.18 9.94
N ARG A 175 -6.89 25.72 10.59
CA ARG A 175 -6.03 24.65 10.07
C ARG A 175 -6.79 23.36 9.74
N ASP A 176 -7.79 23.02 10.55
CA ASP A 176 -8.59 21.81 10.37
C ASP A 176 -9.37 21.83 9.04
N ARG A 177 -9.89 22.99 8.62
CA ARG A 177 -10.57 23.11 7.32
C ARG A 177 -9.60 22.95 6.17
N ILE A 178 -8.43 23.57 6.26
CA ILE A 178 -7.38 23.42 5.25
C ILE A 178 -6.95 21.95 5.14
N GLU A 179 -6.89 21.23 6.26
CA GLU A 179 -6.60 19.80 6.28
C GLU A 179 -7.68 18.96 5.60
N ASP A 180 -8.97 19.28 5.85
CA ASP A 180 -10.11 18.63 5.17
C ASP A 180 -10.01 18.78 3.64
N GLU A 181 -9.79 20.00 3.13
CA GLU A 181 -9.66 20.27 1.68
C GLU A 181 -8.46 19.57 1.03
N VAL A 182 -7.32 19.47 1.75
CA VAL A 182 -6.18 18.66 1.29
C VAL A 182 -6.56 17.18 1.23
N GLY A 183 -7.33 16.70 2.20
CA GLY A 183 -7.88 15.34 2.22
C GLY A 183 -8.75 15.04 1.00
N ASP A 184 -9.65 15.94 0.66
CA ASP A 184 -10.57 15.75 -0.48
C ASP A 184 -9.85 15.84 -1.84
N LEU A 185 -8.83 16.68 -1.96
CA LEU A 185 -7.94 16.70 -3.13
C LEU A 185 -7.22 15.35 -3.31
N LEU A 186 -6.66 14.80 -2.23
CA LEU A 186 -6.00 13.48 -2.26
C LEU A 186 -7.00 12.36 -2.58
N PHE A 187 -8.19 12.41 -1.98
CA PHE A 187 -9.25 11.42 -2.24
C PHE A 187 -9.70 11.45 -3.71
N THR A 188 -9.83 12.64 -4.29
CA THR A 188 -10.17 12.82 -5.71
C THR A 188 -9.05 12.34 -6.63
N CYS A 189 -7.78 12.58 -6.29
CA CYS A 189 -6.63 12.00 -7.01
C CYS A 189 -6.66 10.47 -7.03
N VAL A 190 -7.00 9.83 -5.90
CA VAL A 190 -7.18 8.36 -5.84
C VAL A 190 -8.30 7.90 -6.77
N ASN A 191 -9.37 8.68 -6.89
CA ASN A 191 -10.49 8.34 -7.79
C ASN A 191 -10.09 8.40 -9.27
N ILE A 192 -9.30 9.41 -9.65
CA ILE A 192 -8.72 9.50 -10.99
C ILE A 192 -7.84 8.27 -11.28
N ALA A 193 -6.92 7.93 -10.36
CA ALA A 193 -6.06 6.76 -10.51
C ALA A 193 -6.89 5.48 -10.66
N ARG A 194 -7.91 5.29 -9.81
CA ARG A 194 -8.83 4.15 -9.85
C ARG A 194 -9.57 4.07 -11.20
N HIS A 195 -10.11 5.17 -11.70
CA HIS A 195 -10.80 5.21 -13.00
C HIS A 195 -9.86 4.92 -14.18
N LEU A 196 -8.56 5.20 -14.04
CA LEU A 196 -7.52 4.85 -15.00
C LEU A 196 -6.97 3.42 -14.82
N ASN A 197 -7.53 2.63 -13.88
CA ASN A 197 -7.01 1.32 -13.49
C ASN A 197 -5.54 1.35 -13.01
N ILE A 198 -5.16 2.43 -12.32
CA ILE A 198 -3.85 2.63 -11.72
C ILE A 198 -3.99 2.52 -10.20
N ASP A 199 -3.12 1.72 -9.57
CA ASP A 199 -2.97 1.67 -8.12
C ASP A 199 -2.32 2.97 -7.62
N ALA A 200 -3.04 3.74 -6.82
CA ALA A 200 -2.63 5.08 -6.40
C ALA A 200 -1.41 5.05 -5.45
N GLU A 201 -1.36 4.05 -4.55
CA GLU A 201 -0.26 3.87 -3.60
C GLU A 201 1.03 3.58 -4.37
N ARG A 202 0.98 2.60 -5.28
CA ARG A 202 2.12 2.25 -6.13
C ARG A 202 2.56 3.39 -7.03
N ALA A 203 1.61 4.15 -7.61
CA ALA A 203 1.93 5.30 -8.44
C ALA A 203 2.69 6.39 -7.67
N LEU A 204 2.32 6.64 -6.42
CA LEU A 204 3.02 7.57 -5.54
C LEU A 204 4.40 7.04 -5.17
N GLN A 205 4.52 5.76 -4.79
CA GLN A 205 5.82 5.12 -4.49
C GLN A 205 6.81 5.23 -5.65
N ARG A 206 6.36 4.92 -6.87
CA ARG A 206 7.19 5.08 -8.07
C ARG A 206 7.63 6.54 -8.28
N SER A 207 6.75 7.49 -7.97
CA SER A 207 7.07 8.92 -8.05
C SER A 207 8.09 9.35 -7.00
N ASN A 208 7.98 8.83 -5.78
CA ASN A 208 8.96 9.03 -4.70
C ASN A 208 10.34 8.48 -5.10
N GLN A 209 10.40 7.27 -5.65
CA GLN A 209 11.67 6.69 -6.11
C GLN A 209 12.32 7.50 -7.24
N LYS A 210 11.50 7.98 -8.18
CA LYS A 210 11.97 8.89 -9.24
C LYS A 210 12.50 10.20 -8.66
N PHE A 211 11.86 10.75 -7.63
CA PHE A 211 12.33 11.94 -6.93
C PHE A 211 13.68 11.67 -6.26
N ILE A 212 13.80 10.60 -5.48
CA ILE A 212 15.04 10.20 -4.78
C ILE A 212 16.20 10.04 -5.76
N LYS A 213 15.99 9.31 -6.87
CA LYS A 213 17.03 9.12 -7.90
C LYS A 213 17.52 10.44 -8.49
N ARG A 214 16.60 11.38 -8.75
CA ARG A 214 16.94 12.70 -9.30
C ARG A 214 17.62 13.60 -8.27
N PHE A 215 17.19 13.53 -7.02
CA PHE A 215 17.81 14.31 -5.96
C PHE A 215 19.23 13.81 -5.64
N ARG A 216 19.45 12.49 -5.64
CA ARG A 216 20.80 11.90 -5.56
C ARG A 216 21.72 12.37 -6.67
N TYR A 217 21.21 12.50 -7.89
CA TYR A 217 21.99 13.08 -8.99
C TYR A 217 22.42 14.53 -8.70
N ILE A 218 21.57 15.34 -8.07
CA ILE A 218 21.93 16.69 -7.62
C ILE A 218 23.05 16.60 -6.57
N GLU A 219 22.89 15.75 -5.56
CA GLU A 219 23.88 15.56 -4.49
C GLU A 219 25.24 15.14 -5.06
N ASP A 220 25.27 14.15 -5.96
CA ASP A 220 26.48 13.66 -6.60
C ASP A 220 27.13 14.74 -7.49
N SER A 221 26.32 15.48 -8.27
CA SER A 221 26.83 16.56 -9.13
C SER A 221 27.43 17.72 -8.34
N LEU A 222 26.83 18.08 -7.20
CA LEU A 222 27.36 19.12 -6.31
C LEU A 222 28.63 18.65 -5.61
N LYS A 223 28.67 17.38 -5.17
CA LYS A 223 29.85 16.76 -4.57
C LYS A 223 31.02 16.72 -5.54
N ASP A 224 30.79 16.34 -6.80
CA ASP A 224 31.81 16.33 -7.85
C ASP A 224 32.34 17.75 -8.16
N ALA A 225 31.52 18.77 -7.92
CA ALA A 225 31.86 20.18 -8.05
C ALA A 225 32.41 20.83 -6.77
N ASP A 226 32.63 20.05 -5.70
CA ASP A 226 33.05 20.52 -4.37
C ASP A 226 32.15 21.63 -3.79
N LYS A 227 30.84 21.52 -4.03
CA LYS A 227 29.81 22.44 -3.54
C LYS A 227 28.95 21.79 -2.45
N ASP A 228 28.60 22.58 -1.45
CA ASP A 228 27.67 22.17 -0.38
C ASP A 228 26.21 22.46 -0.80
N ILE A 229 25.36 21.43 -0.74
CA ILE A 229 23.92 21.52 -1.02
C ILE A 229 23.21 22.53 -0.13
N HIS A 230 23.63 22.68 1.13
CA HIS A 230 23.01 23.65 2.05
C HIS A 230 23.31 25.11 1.69
N SER A 231 24.33 25.34 0.86
CA SER A 231 24.73 26.67 0.38
C SER A 231 24.32 26.93 -1.07
N THR A 232 23.72 25.94 -1.74
CA THR A 232 23.35 26.02 -3.16
C THR A 232 21.99 26.70 -3.32
N SER A 233 21.85 27.54 -4.33
CA SER A 233 20.58 28.22 -4.61
C SER A 233 19.53 27.27 -5.18
N LEU A 234 18.24 27.58 -4.99
CA LEU A 234 17.15 26.81 -5.60
C LEU A 234 17.24 26.81 -7.14
N GLU A 235 17.70 27.91 -7.73
CA GLU A 235 17.87 28.04 -9.19
C GLU A 235 18.96 27.08 -9.71
N ASP A 236 20.07 26.95 -8.99
CA ASP A 236 21.14 25.99 -9.32
C ASP A 236 20.65 24.54 -9.14
N MET A 237 19.91 24.25 -8.05
CA MET A 237 19.32 22.93 -7.83
C MET A 237 18.30 22.57 -8.91
N GLU A 238 17.48 23.52 -9.35
CA GLU A 238 16.51 23.31 -10.43
C GLU A 238 17.22 23.04 -11.76
N THR A 239 18.35 23.71 -12.02
CA THR A 239 19.17 23.43 -13.21
C THR A 239 19.70 21.99 -13.19
N LEU A 240 20.23 21.54 -12.05
CA LEU A 240 20.69 20.16 -11.88
C LEU A 240 19.52 19.16 -11.91
N TRP A 241 18.35 19.53 -11.41
CA TRP A 241 17.13 18.72 -11.47
C TRP A 241 16.66 18.48 -12.92
N GLN A 242 16.69 19.51 -13.76
CA GLN A 242 16.36 19.38 -15.18
C GLN A 242 17.39 18.50 -15.90
N ALA A 243 18.68 18.63 -15.60
CA ALA A 243 19.71 17.71 -16.09
C ALA A 243 19.45 16.25 -15.66
N ALA A 244 19.06 16.04 -14.40
CA ALA A 244 18.69 14.72 -13.88
C ALA A 244 17.50 14.10 -14.64
N LYS A 245 16.49 14.90 -15.01
CA LYS A 245 15.35 14.44 -15.81
C LYS A 245 15.80 13.91 -17.16
N GLU A 246 16.67 14.62 -17.87
CA GLU A 246 17.21 14.22 -19.17
C GLU A 246 18.02 12.92 -19.08
N HIS A 247 18.78 12.75 -18.00
CA HIS A 247 19.56 11.53 -17.76
C HIS A 247 18.68 10.32 -17.41
N SER A 248 17.62 10.52 -16.61
CA SER A 248 16.72 9.45 -16.14
C SER A 248 15.70 8.95 -17.18
N ASN A 249 15.53 9.67 -18.29
CA ASN A 249 14.63 9.29 -19.38
C ASN A 249 15.32 8.48 -20.50
N ARG A 250 16.63 8.21 -20.36
CA ARG A 250 17.40 7.30 -21.22
C ARG A 250 17.51 5.93 -20.59
#